data_AF-A0A652JUL0-F1
#
_entry.id   AF-A0A652JUL0-F1
#
_cell.length_a   1.000
_cell.length_b   1.000
_cell.length_c   1.000
_cell.angle_alpha   90.00
_cell.angle_beta   90.00
_cell.angle_gamma   90.00
#
_symmetry.space_group_name_H-M   'P 1'
#
loop_
_entity.id
_entity.type
_entity.pdbx_description
1 polymer ?
#
loop_
_entity_poly.entity_id
_entity_poly.type
_entity_poly.pdbx_seq_one_letter_code
_entity_poly.pdbx_strand_id
1 'polypeptide(L)'
;MDLHDGTIKRFGDTYFMYGSIYGCGYEWYVAGTPWCGFGVSIASSPQGPWSAPKVLFSPTSQDPWAKRSWQQTCGGTGQGCFNPRMIQRSGWGANDGVFILWFNAPRHYSDTYANAYNVMGCASPLGPCGPGVTPNGSYTKPSLAICGGNGDFGIIESGQPNGRPAIVCTQPGATELRIEELTTWGSGGTGVGVRRVAGISNVEGPGGYWDPAHQQYVLTYSEPGCGYCAGTGIGYATATSLYSGWTAPSNVGFSQPVYGRRMFDANSCGGQPRTVTVLDGQPWQVIDLWLGTTNETNASTHLVPLDYQPQPGTAGDGQVWRTPLKLVC
;
A
#
# COMPACT_ATOMS: atom_id res chain seq x y z
N MET A 1 -8.61 14.45 7.24
CA MET A 1 -8.28 13.56 8.37
C MET A 1 -6.77 13.40 8.36
N ASP A 2 -6.10 13.55 9.51
CA ASP A 2 -4.65 13.35 9.65
C ASP A 2 -4.34 11.85 9.74
N LEU A 3 -4.57 11.16 8.61
CA LEU A 3 -4.41 9.72 8.40
C LEU A 3 -4.00 9.52 6.94
N HIS A 4 -2.73 9.73 6.65
CA HIS A 4 -2.19 9.73 5.30
C HIS A 4 -1.71 8.35 4.89
N ASP A 5 -1.26 8.19 3.64
CA ASP A 5 -0.53 7.05 3.08
C ASP A 5 -1.09 5.67 3.43
N GLY A 6 -2.41 5.63 3.60
CA GLY A 6 -3.09 4.63 4.39
C GLY A 6 -3.96 3.66 3.60
N THR A 7 -4.92 3.06 4.29
CA THR A 7 -5.94 2.21 3.66
C THR A 7 -7.26 2.31 4.43
N ILE A 8 -8.37 2.08 3.74
CA ILE A 8 -9.68 1.91 4.38
C ILE A 8 -10.06 0.45 4.30
N LYS A 9 -10.49 -0.16 5.40
CA LYS A 9 -11.01 -1.54 5.43
C LYS A 9 -12.37 -1.57 6.09
N ARG A 10 -13.22 -2.51 5.69
CA ARG A 10 -14.47 -2.80 6.37
C ARG A 10 -14.29 -4.08 7.20
N PHE A 11 -14.60 -4.01 8.49
CA PHE A 11 -14.70 -5.17 9.37
C PHE A 11 -16.09 -5.19 10.02
N GLY A 12 -16.87 -6.23 9.75
CA GLY A 12 -18.30 -6.23 10.09
C GLY A 12 -19.01 -5.06 9.39
N ASP A 13 -19.74 -4.25 10.15
CA ASP A 13 -20.48 -3.10 9.63
C ASP A 13 -19.76 -1.75 9.83
N THR A 14 -18.48 -1.79 10.18
CA THR A 14 -17.68 -0.58 10.46
C THR A 14 -16.56 -0.44 9.44
N TYR A 15 -16.39 0.79 8.95
CA TYR A 15 -15.25 1.19 8.14
C TYR A 15 -14.15 1.72 9.04
N PHE A 16 -12.91 1.35 8.73
CA PHE A 16 -11.71 1.73 9.46
C PHE A 16 -10.75 2.39 8.48
N MET A 17 -10.43 3.66 8.70
CA MET A 17 -9.37 4.37 8.00
C MET A 17 -8.10 4.27 8.82
N TYR A 18 -7.07 3.66 8.26
CA TYR A 18 -5.72 3.56 8.84
C TYR A 18 -4.79 4.49 8.08
N GLY A 19 -3.87 5.17 8.75
CA GLY A 19 -2.93 6.07 8.10
C GLY A 19 -1.83 6.59 9.00
N SER A 20 -0.81 7.19 8.42
CA SER A 20 0.21 7.94 9.16
C SER A 20 -0.37 9.24 9.70
N ILE A 21 0.03 9.60 10.92
CA ILE A 21 -0.31 10.88 11.55
C ILE A 21 0.90 11.80 11.38
N TYR A 22 0.68 13.04 10.95
CA TYR A 22 1.73 14.06 10.79
C TYR A 22 1.51 15.29 11.69
N GLY A 23 0.32 15.48 12.25
CA GLY A 23 -0.09 16.68 12.98
C GLY A 23 0.61 16.96 14.31
N CYS A 24 1.56 16.13 14.72
CA CYS A 24 2.50 16.47 15.79
C CYS A 24 3.72 17.28 15.32
N GLY A 25 3.81 17.57 14.02
CA GLY A 25 4.91 18.34 13.42
C GLY A 25 5.96 17.47 12.71
N TYR A 26 5.58 16.30 12.20
CA TYR A 26 6.48 15.47 11.41
C TYR A 26 6.83 16.16 10.08
N GLU A 27 8.11 16.10 9.70
CA GLU A 27 8.57 16.54 8.40
C GLU A 27 9.49 15.50 7.75
N TRP A 28 9.14 15.10 6.54
CA TRP A 28 9.93 14.12 5.79
C TRP A 28 11.31 14.68 5.41
N TYR A 29 12.33 13.86 5.58
CA TYR A 29 13.76 14.19 5.43
C TYR A 29 14.30 15.29 6.36
N VAL A 30 13.54 15.72 7.37
CA VAL A 30 14.03 16.63 8.40
C VAL A 30 14.30 15.85 9.67
N ALA A 31 15.58 15.67 9.99
CA ALA A 31 16.00 14.88 11.15
C ALA A 31 15.55 15.51 12.47
N GLY A 32 15.07 14.66 13.39
CA GLY A 32 14.71 15.06 14.74
C GLY A 32 13.29 15.61 14.89
N THR A 33 12.51 15.70 13.81
CA THR A 33 11.08 16.00 13.91
C THR A 33 10.32 14.85 14.58
N PRO A 34 9.25 15.14 15.33
CA PRO A 34 8.48 14.12 16.01
C PRO A 34 7.78 13.20 14.99
N TRP A 35 7.73 11.90 15.27
CA TRP A 35 6.99 10.95 14.44
C TRP A 35 5.71 10.60 15.18
N CYS A 36 4.55 10.90 14.59
CA CYS A 36 3.30 10.94 15.35
C CYS A 36 2.62 9.57 15.48
N GLY A 37 3.17 8.54 14.83
CA GLY A 37 2.60 7.21 14.85
C GLY A 37 1.64 6.94 13.70
N PHE A 38 1.05 5.76 13.74
CA PHE A 38 -0.06 5.40 12.88
C PHE A 38 -1.37 5.49 13.67
N GLY A 39 -2.41 5.94 13.00
CA GLY A 39 -3.74 6.09 13.56
C GLY A 39 -4.78 5.20 12.90
N VAL A 40 -5.93 5.14 13.56
CA VAL A 40 -7.18 4.57 13.04
C VAL A 40 -8.35 5.48 13.37
N SER A 41 -9.26 5.65 12.42
CA SER A 41 -10.56 6.28 12.60
C SER A 41 -11.67 5.36 12.08
N ILE A 42 -12.88 5.49 12.64
CA ILE A 42 -14.03 4.68 12.25
C ILE A 42 -15.21 5.50 11.74
N ALA A 43 -16.00 4.88 10.85
CA ALA A 43 -17.25 5.41 10.35
C ALA A 43 -18.24 4.28 9.99
N SER A 44 -19.52 4.60 9.88
CA SER A 44 -20.56 3.70 9.37
C SER A 44 -20.64 3.67 7.83
N SER A 45 -20.01 4.64 7.17
CA SER A 45 -19.90 4.74 5.71
C SER A 45 -18.54 5.31 5.30
N PRO A 46 -18.02 5.00 4.10
CA PRO A 46 -16.73 5.53 3.62
C PRO A 46 -16.68 7.06 3.56
N GLN A 47 -17.82 7.73 3.43
CA GLN A 47 -17.92 9.19 3.40
C GLN A 47 -17.83 9.85 4.79
N GLY A 48 -17.79 9.04 5.86
CA GLY A 48 -17.83 9.54 7.24
C GLY A 48 -19.26 9.77 7.77
N PRO A 49 -19.43 10.57 8.84
CA PRO A 49 -18.36 11.26 9.57
C PRO A 49 -17.39 10.27 10.22
N TRP A 50 -16.10 10.61 10.15
CA TRP A 50 -15.02 9.82 10.72
C TRP A 50 -14.80 10.22 12.19
N SER A 51 -14.54 9.24 13.07
CA SER A 51 -14.17 9.50 14.46
C SER A 51 -12.83 10.24 14.55
N ALA A 52 -12.52 10.83 15.71
CA ALA A 52 -11.16 11.30 15.97
C ALA A 52 -10.14 10.13 15.81
N PRO A 53 -8.95 10.37 15.22
CA PRO A 53 -7.93 9.35 15.11
C PRO A 53 -7.47 8.86 16.47
N LYS A 54 -7.35 7.54 16.60
CA LYS A 54 -6.73 6.86 17.74
C LYS A 54 -5.41 6.23 17.30
N VAL A 55 -4.36 6.42 18.08
CA VAL A 55 -3.03 5.85 17.81
C VAL A 55 -3.05 4.31 17.97
N LEU A 56 -2.40 3.60 17.05
CA LEU A 56 -2.29 2.13 17.06
C LEU A 56 -1.21 1.60 18.01
N PHE A 57 -0.11 2.33 18.19
CA PHE A 57 0.91 2.06 19.22
C PHE A 57 1.71 3.34 19.52
N SER A 58 2.26 3.46 20.73
CA SER A 58 2.98 4.68 21.13
C SER A 58 4.26 4.88 20.29
N PRO A 59 4.50 6.07 19.71
CA PRO A 59 5.79 6.40 19.10
C PRO A 59 6.99 6.26 20.04
N THR A 60 6.79 6.40 21.36
CA THR A 60 7.87 6.22 22.34
C THR A 60 8.10 4.77 22.74
N SER A 61 7.23 3.85 22.30
CA SER A 61 7.42 2.42 22.55
C SER A 61 8.64 1.88 21.81
N GLN A 62 9.15 0.74 22.29
CA GLN A 62 10.34 0.12 21.75
C GLN A 62 10.08 -0.46 20.35
N ASP A 63 10.95 -0.11 19.41
CA ASP A 63 11.25 -0.86 18.21
C ASP A 63 12.09 -2.09 18.58
N PRO A 64 11.50 -3.31 18.56
CA PRO A 64 12.18 -4.49 19.06
C PRO A 64 13.37 -4.93 18.20
N TRP A 65 13.38 -4.57 16.90
CA TRP A 65 14.46 -4.95 16.00
C TRP A 65 15.68 -4.09 16.23
N ALA A 66 15.50 -2.76 16.17
CA ALA A 66 16.61 -1.83 16.26
C ALA A 66 16.97 -1.44 17.71
N LYS A 67 16.25 -2.00 18.70
CA LYS A 67 16.46 -1.83 20.15
C LYS A 67 16.49 -0.36 20.58
N ARG A 68 15.63 0.45 19.97
CA ARG A 68 15.46 1.89 20.24
C ARG A 68 13.97 2.23 20.27
N SER A 69 13.58 3.48 20.48
CA SER A 69 12.16 3.86 20.34
C SER A 69 11.75 4.00 18.86
N TRP A 70 10.47 3.81 18.54
CA TRP A 70 9.95 4.13 17.20
C TRP A 70 10.15 5.61 16.85
N GLN A 71 10.12 6.51 17.84
CA GLN A 71 10.43 7.91 17.67
C GLN A 71 11.87 8.12 17.16
N GLN A 72 12.84 7.37 17.68
CA GLN A 72 14.21 7.39 17.18
C GLN A 72 14.31 6.72 15.81
N THR A 73 13.63 5.59 15.58
CA THR A 73 13.68 4.89 14.28
C THR A 73 13.08 5.73 13.16
N CYS A 74 11.89 6.30 13.37
CA CYS A 74 11.10 6.97 12.35
C CYS A 74 11.38 8.48 12.26
N GLY A 75 11.52 9.18 13.40
CA GLY A 75 11.77 10.63 13.43
C GLY A 75 13.25 11.02 13.51
N GLY A 76 14.09 10.16 14.10
CA GLY A 76 15.48 10.52 14.42
C GLY A 76 16.35 10.91 13.22
N THR A 77 16.12 10.35 12.04
CA THR A 77 16.82 10.71 10.79
C THR A 77 15.95 11.45 9.78
N GLY A 78 14.65 11.65 10.08
CA GLY A 78 13.68 12.18 9.13
C GLY A 78 13.27 11.21 8.01
N GLN A 79 13.78 9.97 8.01
CA GLN A 79 13.40 8.98 6.98
C GLN A 79 11.98 8.46 7.12
N GLY A 80 11.34 8.66 8.28
CA GLY A 80 9.96 8.30 8.53
C GLY A 80 9.70 6.83 8.81
N CYS A 81 8.44 6.55 9.10
CA CYS A 81 7.81 5.24 8.97
C CYS A 81 6.43 5.48 8.37
N PHE A 82 6.03 4.62 7.43
CA PHE A 82 4.98 4.91 6.46
C PHE A 82 4.14 3.67 6.16
N ASN A 83 3.11 3.88 5.33
CA ASN A 83 2.27 2.86 4.73
C ASN A 83 1.67 1.85 5.71
N PRO A 84 0.93 2.28 6.75
CA PRO A 84 0.22 1.32 7.59
C PRO A 84 -0.82 0.57 6.73
N ARG A 85 -0.76 -0.76 6.76
CA ARG A 85 -1.73 -1.66 6.15
C ARG A 85 -2.26 -2.60 7.22
N MET A 86 -3.54 -2.48 7.54
CA MET A 86 -4.22 -3.44 8.41
C MET A 86 -4.80 -4.57 7.56
N ILE A 87 -4.48 -5.81 7.93
CA ILE A 87 -5.15 -7.01 7.39
C ILE A 87 -5.70 -7.84 8.55
N GLN A 88 -6.77 -8.58 8.27
CA GLN A 88 -7.28 -9.60 9.18
C GLN A 88 -6.95 -10.99 8.63
N ARG A 89 -6.45 -11.87 9.48
CA ARG A 89 -6.25 -13.28 9.14
C ARG A 89 -7.59 -14.02 9.18
N SER A 90 -8.37 -13.81 8.14
CA SER A 90 -9.73 -14.31 7.95
C SER A 90 -9.91 -14.80 6.52
N GLY A 91 -10.46 -15.99 6.33
CA GLY A 91 -10.64 -16.64 5.03
C GLY A 91 -9.37 -17.25 4.42
N TRP A 92 -8.25 -17.25 5.15
CA TRP A 92 -6.96 -17.82 4.71
C TRP A 92 -6.07 -18.18 5.91
N GLY A 93 -5.03 -18.98 5.64
CA GLY A 93 -4.02 -19.34 6.64
C GLY A 93 -4.61 -20.02 7.87
N ALA A 94 -4.22 -19.55 9.06
CA ALA A 94 -4.77 -20.05 10.33
C ALA A 94 -6.24 -19.68 10.56
N ASN A 95 -6.77 -18.67 9.84
CA ASN A 95 -8.16 -18.21 9.92
C ASN A 95 -8.69 -17.98 11.35
N ASP A 96 -7.89 -17.32 12.19
CA ASP A 96 -8.16 -17.11 13.62
C ASP A 96 -8.57 -15.66 13.95
N GLY A 97 -8.80 -14.84 12.93
CA GLY A 97 -9.33 -13.48 13.07
C GLY A 97 -8.32 -12.45 13.59
N VAL A 98 -7.03 -12.80 13.69
CA VAL A 98 -5.99 -11.89 14.18
C VAL A 98 -5.83 -10.69 13.25
N PHE A 99 -5.81 -9.49 13.84
CA PHE A 99 -5.50 -8.24 13.15
C PHE A 99 -3.99 -8.02 13.12
N ILE A 100 -3.47 -7.71 11.94
CA ILE A 100 -2.05 -7.63 11.64
C ILE A 100 -1.77 -6.30 10.95
N LEU A 101 -0.98 -5.46 11.61
CA LEU A 101 -0.49 -4.20 11.07
C LEU A 101 0.85 -4.41 10.37
N TRP A 102 0.91 -4.13 9.08
CA TRP A 102 2.14 -3.98 8.31
C TRP A 102 2.49 -2.50 8.15
N PHE A 103 3.78 -2.19 8.13
CA PHE A 103 4.29 -0.85 7.81
C PHE A 103 5.78 -0.91 7.41
N ASN A 104 6.31 0.13 6.77
CA ASN A 104 7.74 0.23 6.48
C ASN A 104 8.44 1.26 7.40
N ALA A 105 9.67 0.93 7.78
CA ALA A 105 10.61 1.79 8.49
C ALA A 105 11.91 1.83 7.68
N PRO A 106 12.06 2.77 6.72
CA PRO A 106 13.24 2.90 5.85
C PRO A 106 14.58 2.84 6.58
N ARG A 107 14.65 3.36 7.81
CA ARG A 107 15.88 3.35 8.62
C ARG A 107 16.42 1.95 8.91
N HIS A 108 15.56 0.93 8.99
CA HIS A 108 16.01 -0.47 9.13
C HIS A 108 16.87 -0.91 7.96
N TYR A 109 16.50 -0.49 6.75
CA TYR A 109 17.24 -0.79 5.54
C TYR A 109 18.53 0.04 5.45
N SER A 110 18.49 1.33 5.77
CA SER A 110 19.72 2.14 5.75
C SER A 110 20.74 1.70 6.80
N ASP A 111 20.30 1.24 7.97
CA ASP A 111 21.18 0.86 9.06
C ASP A 111 21.82 -0.52 8.84
N THR A 112 21.11 -1.46 8.20
CA THR A 112 21.52 -2.88 8.18
C THR A 112 21.31 -3.62 6.86
N TYR A 113 20.73 -2.98 5.85
CA TYR A 113 20.24 -3.60 4.61
C TYR A 113 19.20 -4.72 4.82
N ALA A 114 18.69 -4.92 6.04
CA ALA A 114 17.48 -5.72 6.25
C ALA A 114 16.28 -5.02 5.61
N ASN A 115 15.30 -5.78 5.10
CA ASN A 115 14.09 -5.20 4.50
C ASN A 115 13.45 -4.15 5.43
N ALA A 116 12.82 -3.11 4.89
CA ALA A 116 12.28 -2.03 5.70
C ALA A 116 10.97 -2.40 6.43
N TYR A 117 10.34 -3.51 6.07
CA TYR A 117 9.01 -3.86 6.55
C TYR A 117 9.01 -4.37 7.99
N ASN A 118 7.88 -4.17 8.66
CA ASN A 118 7.62 -4.58 10.03
C ASN A 118 6.18 -5.06 10.14
N VAL A 119 5.95 -6.01 11.05
CA VAL A 119 4.63 -6.56 11.30
C VAL A 119 4.33 -6.55 12.78
N MET A 120 3.14 -6.12 13.17
CA MET A 120 2.63 -6.20 14.53
C MET A 120 1.27 -6.87 14.58
N GLY A 121 1.07 -7.79 15.52
CA GLY A 121 -0.26 -8.24 15.89
C GLY A 121 -0.97 -7.23 16.78
N CYS A 122 -2.29 -7.13 16.66
CA CYS A 122 -3.12 -6.16 17.36
C CYS A 122 -4.20 -6.83 18.21
N ALA A 123 -4.60 -6.16 19.30
CA ALA A 123 -5.71 -6.62 20.14
C ALA A 123 -7.06 -6.65 19.40
N SER A 124 -7.24 -5.70 18.48
CA SER A 124 -8.49 -5.42 17.78
C SER A 124 -8.18 -4.60 16.52
N PRO A 125 -9.17 -4.33 15.62
CA PRO A 125 -8.95 -3.43 14.49
C PRO A 125 -8.67 -1.99 14.94
N LEU A 126 -8.96 -1.62 16.20
CA LEU A 126 -8.65 -0.33 16.81
C LEU A 126 -7.31 -0.31 17.55
N GLY A 127 -6.49 -1.35 17.39
CA GLY A 127 -5.32 -1.59 18.23
C GLY A 127 -5.69 -1.85 19.71
N PRO A 128 -4.75 -1.64 20.66
CA PRO A 128 -3.34 -1.35 20.38
C PRO A 128 -2.66 -2.51 19.64
N CYS A 129 -1.51 -2.24 19.03
CA CYS A 129 -0.67 -3.20 18.32
C CYS A 129 0.70 -3.32 18.99
N GLY A 130 1.35 -4.46 18.79
CA GLY A 130 2.73 -4.68 19.24
C GLY A 130 2.86 -5.64 20.43
N PRO A 131 4.10 -5.93 20.86
CA PRO A 131 4.40 -6.93 21.90
C PRO A 131 3.73 -6.62 23.25
N GLY A 132 3.27 -7.67 23.93
CA GLY A 132 2.66 -7.56 25.26
C GLY A 132 1.21 -7.08 25.26
N VAL A 133 0.66 -6.72 24.11
CA VAL A 133 -0.76 -6.44 23.94
C VAL A 133 -1.57 -7.75 23.93
N THR A 134 -2.69 -7.81 24.64
CA THR A 134 -3.60 -8.98 24.66
C THR A 134 -4.83 -8.70 23.78
N PRO A 135 -5.38 -9.68 23.03
CA PRO A 135 -4.97 -11.09 22.98
C PRO A 135 -3.84 -11.45 22.02
N ASN A 136 -3.57 -10.65 20.98
CA ASN A 136 -2.72 -11.07 19.85
C ASN A 136 -1.50 -10.18 19.60
N GLY A 137 -1.10 -9.38 20.59
CA GLY A 137 0.02 -8.47 20.50
C GLY A 137 1.33 -9.19 20.24
N SER A 138 1.98 -8.81 19.14
CA SER A 138 3.25 -9.41 18.70
C SER A 138 4.04 -8.42 17.86
N TYR A 139 5.31 -8.73 17.65
CA TYR A 139 6.15 -8.08 16.65
C TYR A 139 6.85 -9.17 15.84
N THR A 140 6.96 -8.96 14.53
CA THR A 140 7.75 -9.79 13.64
C THR A 140 8.51 -8.88 12.69
N LYS A 141 9.83 -9.08 12.64
CA LYS A 141 10.63 -8.64 11.50
C LYS A 141 10.43 -9.67 10.39
N PRO A 142 9.70 -9.36 9.31
CA PRO A 142 9.34 -10.37 8.33
C PRO A 142 10.58 -10.87 7.58
N SER A 143 10.67 -12.18 7.38
CA SER A 143 11.60 -12.76 6.40
C SER A 143 10.95 -12.70 5.02
N LEU A 144 11.61 -12.06 4.05
CA LEU A 144 11.10 -11.82 2.70
C LEU A 144 12.22 -12.14 1.70
N ALA A 145 11.97 -13.08 0.78
CA ALA A 145 12.98 -13.52 -0.19
C ALA A 145 12.87 -12.79 -1.54
N ILE A 146 11.72 -12.16 -1.81
CA ILE A 146 11.43 -11.40 -3.02
C ILE A 146 11.34 -9.91 -2.68
N CYS A 147 10.57 -9.56 -1.65
CA CYS A 147 10.38 -8.19 -1.15
C CYS A 147 11.47 -7.76 -0.13
N GLY A 148 12.74 -8.02 -0.45
CA GLY A 148 13.86 -7.82 0.49
C GLY A 148 14.34 -6.37 0.70
N GLY A 149 13.72 -5.38 0.04
CA GLY A 149 14.20 -3.99 -0.01
C GLY A 149 13.49 -3.00 0.92
N ASN A 150 13.52 -1.73 0.50
CA ASN A 150 12.79 -0.60 1.06
C ASN A 150 12.01 0.11 -0.04
N GLY A 151 10.76 0.44 0.23
CA GLY A 151 9.89 1.19 -0.67
C GLY A 151 8.45 1.18 -0.18
N ASP A 152 7.59 1.83 -0.96
CA ASP A 152 6.15 1.71 -0.79
C ASP A 152 5.67 0.27 -0.99
N PHE A 153 4.56 -0.08 -0.33
CA PHE A 153 3.95 -1.38 -0.48
C PHE A 153 2.43 -1.34 -0.34
N GLY A 154 1.81 -2.39 -0.87
CA GLY A 154 0.40 -2.72 -0.69
C GLY A 154 0.24 -4.21 -0.37
N ILE A 155 -0.99 -4.61 -0.01
CA ILE A 155 -1.36 -6.01 0.15
C ILE A 155 -2.49 -6.32 -0.82
N ILE A 156 -2.31 -7.37 -1.63
CA ILE A 156 -3.33 -7.86 -2.56
C ILE A 156 -3.92 -9.13 -1.97
N GLU A 157 -5.23 -9.13 -1.76
CA GLU A 157 -5.98 -10.31 -1.32
C GLU A 157 -6.05 -11.35 -2.45
N SER A 158 -6.07 -12.64 -2.10
CA SER A 158 -6.17 -13.69 -3.11
C SER A 158 -7.60 -13.80 -3.64
N GLY A 159 -7.74 -13.92 -4.96
CA GLY A 159 -8.99 -14.31 -5.61
C GLY A 159 -9.31 -15.80 -5.52
N GLN A 160 -8.38 -16.61 -5.01
CA GLN A 160 -8.54 -18.06 -4.89
C GLN A 160 -9.12 -18.41 -3.51
N PRO A 161 -10.04 -19.40 -3.41
CA PRO A 161 -10.53 -19.88 -2.12
C PRO A 161 -9.38 -20.31 -1.20
N ASN A 162 -9.35 -19.82 0.04
CA ASN A 162 -8.28 -20.04 1.02
C ASN A 162 -6.88 -19.55 0.57
N GLY A 163 -6.79 -18.81 -0.54
CA GLY A 163 -5.55 -18.26 -1.04
C GLY A 163 -5.00 -17.20 -0.09
N ARG A 164 -3.69 -17.22 0.12
CA ARG A 164 -3.05 -16.26 1.02
C ARG A 164 -2.88 -14.91 0.32
N PRO A 165 -2.98 -13.79 1.05
CA PRO A 165 -2.65 -12.48 0.52
C PRO A 165 -1.17 -12.41 0.13
N ALA A 166 -0.84 -11.47 -0.75
CA ALA A 166 0.53 -11.18 -1.16
C ALA A 166 0.89 -9.73 -0.87
N ILE A 167 2.13 -9.49 -0.46
CA ILE A 167 2.70 -8.15 -0.43
C ILE A 167 3.14 -7.78 -1.85
N VAL A 168 2.77 -6.58 -2.31
CA VAL A 168 3.37 -5.94 -3.48
C VAL A 168 4.26 -4.81 -2.99
N CYS A 169 5.51 -4.77 -3.42
CA CYS A 169 6.52 -3.90 -2.86
C CYS A 169 7.37 -3.23 -3.95
N THR A 170 7.62 -1.93 -3.79
CA THR A 170 8.59 -1.19 -4.57
C THR A 170 10.00 -1.51 -4.08
N GLN A 171 10.93 -1.74 -5.01
CA GLN A 171 12.33 -1.99 -4.69
C GLN A 171 13.17 -0.71 -4.76
N PRO A 172 14.18 -0.56 -3.90
CA PRO A 172 15.09 0.58 -3.96
C PRO A 172 15.89 0.57 -5.26
N GLY A 173 16.30 1.75 -5.73
CA GLY A 173 17.05 1.92 -6.97
C GLY A 173 16.12 2.07 -8.18
N ALA A 174 15.94 1.01 -8.96
CA ALA A 174 15.14 1.06 -10.20
C ALA A 174 13.63 1.22 -9.97
N THR A 175 13.16 1.18 -8.72
CA THR A 175 11.74 1.33 -8.35
C THR A 175 10.84 0.41 -9.17
N GLU A 176 11.28 -0.86 -9.30
CA GLU A 176 10.48 -1.95 -9.85
C GLU A 176 9.52 -2.51 -8.80
N LEU A 177 8.41 -3.10 -9.24
CA LEU A 177 7.49 -3.80 -8.35
C LEU A 177 7.80 -5.29 -8.28
N ARG A 178 7.69 -5.82 -7.07
CA ARG A 178 7.74 -7.25 -6.79
C ARG A 178 6.53 -7.69 -5.99
N ILE A 179 6.19 -8.97 -6.07
CA ILE A 179 5.08 -9.57 -5.34
C ILE A 179 5.59 -10.80 -4.61
N GLU A 180 5.25 -10.95 -3.33
CA GLU A 180 5.58 -12.12 -2.53
C GLU A 180 4.34 -12.60 -1.75
N GLU A 181 4.01 -13.87 -1.86
CA GLU A 181 2.95 -14.47 -1.05
C GLU A 181 3.30 -14.41 0.44
N LEU A 182 2.32 -14.04 1.27
CA LEU A 182 2.48 -14.06 2.71
C LEU A 182 2.35 -15.47 3.28
N THR A 183 3.05 -15.73 4.38
CA THR A 183 2.96 -17.00 5.13
C THR A 183 1.56 -17.25 5.67
N THR A 184 1.30 -18.47 6.18
CA THR A 184 0.03 -18.82 6.85
C THR A 184 -0.31 -17.88 8.03
N TRP A 185 0.70 -17.23 8.60
CA TRP A 185 0.54 -16.27 9.68
C TRP A 185 0.38 -14.83 9.20
N GLY A 186 0.62 -14.54 7.92
CA GLY A 186 0.54 -13.18 7.38
C GLY A 186 1.60 -12.22 7.91
N SER A 187 2.67 -12.72 8.51
CA SER A 187 3.72 -11.92 9.16
C SER A 187 5.13 -12.09 8.55
N GLY A 188 5.19 -12.69 7.36
CA GLY A 188 6.41 -12.94 6.59
C GLY A 188 6.06 -13.44 5.20
N GLY A 189 7.06 -13.63 4.35
CA GLY A 189 6.90 -14.15 2.99
C GLY A 189 7.23 -15.64 2.86
N THR A 190 6.71 -16.27 1.82
CA THR A 190 6.97 -17.68 1.50
C THR A 190 8.12 -17.86 0.49
N GLY A 191 8.61 -16.76 -0.09
CA GLY A 191 9.53 -16.79 -1.23
C GLY A 191 8.89 -17.17 -2.58
N VAL A 192 7.56 -17.33 -2.63
CA VAL A 192 6.80 -17.54 -3.87
C VAL A 192 6.27 -16.20 -4.37
N GLY A 193 6.48 -15.89 -5.66
CA GLY A 193 5.95 -14.67 -6.27
C GLY A 193 6.76 -14.18 -7.47
N VAL A 194 6.76 -12.86 -7.67
CA VAL A 194 7.25 -12.18 -8.89
C VAL A 194 8.35 -11.20 -8.53
N ARG A 195 9.54 -11.34 -9.15
CA ARG A 195 10.68 -10.44 -8.93
C ARG A 195 10.69 -9.20 -9.82
N ARG A 196 9.87 -9.16 -10.86
CA ARG A 196 9.74 -8.01 -11.77
C ARG A 196 8.38 -8.04 -12.44
N VAL A 197 7.42 -7.30 -11.87
CA VAL A 197 6.06 -7.22 -12.41
C VAL A 197 6.10 -6.55 -13.77
N ALA A 198 5.67 -7.23 -14.84
CA ALA A 198 5.52 -6.68 -16.19
C ALA A 198 6.74 -5.90 -16.75
N GLY A 199 7.94 -6.11 -16.22
CA GLY A 199 9.14 -5.38 -16.63
C GLY A 199 9.21 -3.90 -16.20
N ILE A 200 8.22 -3.39 -15.46
CA ILE A 200 8.09 -1.96 -15.11
C ILE A 200 9.13 -1.51 -14.08
N SER A 201 9.44 -0.22 -14.12
CA SER A 201 10.42 0.48 -13.28
C SER A 201 10.02 1.94 -13.17
N ASN A 202 10.63 2.70 -12.25
CA ASN A 202 10.24 4.08 -11.98
C ASN A 202 8.79 4.21 -11.50
N VAL A 203 8.37 3.33 -10.58
CA VAL A 203 7.00 3.26 -10.06
C VAL A 203 6.95 3.07 -8.55
N GLU A 204 5.91 3.57 -7.88
CA GLU A 204 5.66 3.34 -6.45
C GLU A 204 4.17 3.36 -6.08
N GLY A 205 3.84 3.45 -4.78
CA GLY A 205 2.46 3.42 -4.29
C GLY A 205 1.60 2.24 -4.79
N PRO A 206 2.10 0.99 -4.78
CA PRO A 206 1.39 -0.11 -5.42
C PRO A 206 0.17 -0.58 -4.61
N GLY A 207 -0.88 -0.97 -5.30
CA GLY A 207 -2.04 -1.65 -4.73
C GLY A 207 -2.79 -2.44 -5.78
N GLY A 208 -3.54 -3.45 -5.37
CA GLY A 208 -4.28 -4.26 -6.33
C GLY A 208 -5.42 -5.03 -5.71
N TYR A 209 -6.22 -5.62 -6.58
CA TYR A 209 -7.39 -6.40 -6.22
C TYR A 209 -7.60 -7.55 -7.20
N TRP A 210 -8.42 -8.51 -6.79
CA TRP A 210 -8.95 -9.53 -7.66
C TRP A 210 -10.28 -9.05 -8.25
N ASP A 211 -10.39 -9.05 -9.56
CA ASP A 211 -11.65 -8.88 -10.27
C ASP A 211 -12.29 -10.25 -10.55
N PRO A 212 -13.37 -10.61 -9.82
CA PRO A 212 -14.05 -11.89 -10.01
C PRO A 212 -14.82 -11.98 -11.33
N ALA A 213 -15.24 -10.85 -11.94
CA ALA A 213 -16.02 -10.86 -13.17
C ALA A 213 -15.15 -11.30 -14.37
N HIS A 214 -13.89 -10.87 -14.39
CA HIS A 214 -12.95 -11.19 -15.46
C HIS A 214 -11.87 -12.20 -15.05
N GLN A 215 -11.95 -12.72 -13.82
CA GLN A 215 -10.99 -13.68 -13.25
C GLN A 215 -9.53 -13.21 -13.39
N GLN A 216 -9.28 -11.95 -13.01
CA GLN A 216 -8.00 -11.32 -13.20
C GLN A 216 -7.61 -10.42 -12.02
N TYR A 217 -6.34 -10.40 -11.67
CA TYR A 217 -5.76 -9.40 -10.78
C TYR A 217 -5.50 -8.11 -11.54
N VAL A 218 -5.85 -7.00 -10.93
CA VAL A 218 -5.57 -5.65 -11.40
C VAL A 218 -4.69 -4.97 -10.36
N LEU A 219 -3.52 -4.49 -10.79
CA LEU A 219 -2.56 -3.76 -9.99
C LEU A 219 -2.50 -2.32 -10.51
N THR A 220 -2.52 -1.34 -9.61
CA THR A 220 -2.25 0.05 -9.88
C THR A 220 -1.00 0.51 -9.16
N TYR A 221 -0.37 1.55 -9.67
CA TYR A 221 0.85 2.15 -9.13
C TYR A 221 1.04 3.55 -9.70
N SER A 222 1.81 4.39 -9.01
CA SER A 222 2.22 5.68 -9.55
C SER A 222 3.27 5.49 -10.64
N GLU A 223 3.19 6.26 -11.71
CA GLU A 223 4.22 6.33 -12.74
C GLU A 223 4.36 7.79 -13.23
N PRO A 224 5.49 8.48 -13.00
CA PRO A 224 6.69 7.99 -12.31
C PRO A 224 6.48 7.72 -10.80
N GLY A 225 7.45 7.08 -10.16
CA GLY A 225 7.55 7.10 -8.70
C GLY A 225 7.89 8.52 -8.22
N CYS A 226 7.17 9.03 -7.22
CA CYS A 226 7.43 10.35 -6.66
C CYS A 226 6.80 10.57 -5.27
N GLY A 227 7.63 10.62 -4.23
CA GLY A 227 7.17 10.93 -2.88
C GLY A 227 6.61 12.35 -2.78
N TYR A 228 5.42 12.48 -2.20
CA TYR A 228 4.70 13.74 -1.97
C TYR A 228 4.37 14.55 -3.24
N CYS A 229 4.32 13.92 -4.41
CA CYS A 229 3.91 14.62 -5.63
C CYS A 229 2.41 14.95 -5.64
N ALA A 230 2.08 16.21 -5.95
CA ALA A 230 0.74 16.65 -6.31
C ALA A 230 0.51 16.46 -7.82
N GLY A 231 -0.15 15.38 -8.22
CA GLY A 231 -0.52 15.16 -9.63
C GLY A 231 0.38 14.19 -10.39
N THR A 232 0.58 12.98 -9.86
CA THR A 232 1.33 11.91 -10.55
C THR A 232 0.40 11.06 -11.41
N GLY A 233 0.90 10.40 -12.46
CA GLY A 233 0.08 9.46 -13.24
C GLY A 233 -0.16 8.14 -12.52
N ILE A 234 -1.27 7.46 -12.82
CA ILE A 234 -1.56 6.08 -12.37
C ILE A 234 -1.45 5.14 -13.57
N GLY A 235 -0.56 4.17 -13.43
CA GLY A 235 -0.41 3.04 -14.34
C GLY A 235 -1.16 1.81 -13.84
N TYR A 236 -1.38 0.84 -14.73
CA TYR A 236 -1.89 -0.47 -14.34
C TYR A 236 -1.12 -1.64 -14.97
N ALA A 237 -1.18 -2.77 -14.28
CA ALA A 237 -0.77 -4.08 -14.77
C ALA A 237 -1.82 -5.12 -14.40
N THR A 238 -1.88 -6.22 -15.13
CA THR A 238 -2.86 -7.29 -14.89
C THR A 238 -2.26 -8.68 -15.01
N ALA A 239 -2.85 -9.67 -14.33
CA ALA A 239 -2.46 -11.08 -14.41
C ALA A 239 -3.62 -11.99 -14.00
N THR A 240 -3.70 -13.21 -14.52
CA THR A 240 -4.67 -14.21 -14.02
C THR A 240 -4.16 -14.93 -12.74
N SER A 241 -2.89 -14.72 -12.38
CA SER A 241 -2.23 -15.29 -11.21
C SER A 241 -1.44 -14.20 -10.48
N LEU A 242 -1.50 -14.16 -9.15
CA LEU A 242 -0.65 -13.27 -8.35
C LEU A 242 0.85 -13.53 -8.60
N TYR A 243 1.19 -14.78 -8.93
CA TYR A 243 2.57 -15.27 -8.89
C TYR A 243 3.21 -15.38 -10.28
N SER A 244 2.50 -15.05 -11.36
CA SER A 244 3.02 -15.12 -12.73
C SER A 244 2.13 -14.39 -13.73
N GLY A 245 2.63 -14.15 -14.94
CA GLY A 245 1.81 -13.69 -16.06
C GLY A 245 1.42 -12.21 -16.04
N TRP A 246 2.08 -11.39 -15.21
CA TRP A 246 1.85 -9.95 -15.18
C TRP A 246 2.22 -9.27 -16.48
N THR A 247 1.28 -8.52 -17.03
CA THR A 247 1.44 -7.69 -18.22
C THR A 247 1.01 -6.26 -17.95
N ALA A 248 1.71 -5.30 -18.56
CA ALA A 248 1.33 -3.90 -18.58
C ALA A 248 1.39 -3.45 -20.05
N PRO A 249 0.37 -2.74 -20.56
CA PRO A 249 0.37 -2.31 -21.95
C PRO A 249 1.59 -1.43 -22.28
N SER A 250 2.39 -1.87 -23.24
CA SER A 250 3.41 -1.03 -23.86
C SER A 250 2.77 -0.08 -24.86
N ASN A 251 3.33 1.11 -25.02
CA ASN A 251 2.97 1.95 -26.17
C ASN A 251 3.63 1.40 -27.46
N VAL A 252 3.02 1.65 -28.62
CA VAL A 252 3.52 1.16 -29.92
C VAL A 252 3.59 2.31 -30.92
N GLY A 253 4.65 2.36 -31.73
CA GLY A 253 4.88 3.39 -32.77
C GLY A 253 6.26 4.04 -32.71
N PHE A 254 6.60 4.86 -33.71
CA PHE A 254 7.89 5.58 -33.76
C PHE A 254 7.96 6.65 -32.67
N SER A 255 9.01 6.61 -31.85
CA SER A 255 9.31 7.58 -30.77
C SER A 255 8.20 7.80 -29.74
N GLN A 256 7.39 6.78 -29.47
CA GLN A 256 6.28 6.87 -28.52
C GLN A 256 6.73 6.75 -27.06
N PRO A 257 6.09 7.46 -26.11
CA PRO A 257 6.40 7.33 -24.69
C PRO A 257 6.08 5.92 -24.19
N VAL A 258 6.98 5.33 -23.39
CA VAL A 258 6.93 3.92 -22.98
C VAL A 258 5.62 3.54 -22.26
N TYR A 259 5.01 4.47 -21.53
CA TYR A 259 3.87 4.26 -20.63
C TYR A 259 2.51 4.71 -21.18
N GLY A 260 2.45 5.31 -22.37
CA GLY A 260 1.23 5.99 -22.85
C GLY A 260 -0.06 5.16 -22.87
N ARG A 261 0.03 3.82 -22.97
CA ARG A 261 -1.14 2.93 -22.99
C ARG A 261 -1.51 2.32 -21.64
N ARG A 262 -0.56 2.23 -20.71
CA ARG A 262 -0.79 1.70 -19.36
C ARG A 262 -1.16 2.78 -18.35
N MET A 263 -0.87 4.05 -18.64
CA MET A 263 -1.34 5.18 -17.85
C MET A 263 -2.82 5.40 -18.16
N PHE A 264 -3.68 5.21 -17.16
CA PHE A 264 -5.13 5.36 -17.31
C PHE A 264 -5.65 6.67 -16.73
N ASP A 265 -4.87 7.30 -15.86
CA ASP A 265 -5.08 8.65 -15.38
C ASP A 265 -3.72 9.35 -15.27
N ALA A 266 -3.60 10.58 -15.77
CA ALA A 266 -2.32 11.27 -15.86
C ALA A 266 -1.97 12.10 -14.62
N ASN A 267 -2.92 12.35 -13.71
CA ASN A 267 -2.71 13.22 -12.56
C ASN A 267 -3.26 12.68 -11.23
N SER A 268 -3.82 11.47 -11.20
CA SER A 268 -4.43 10.85 -10.02
C SER A 268 -5.43 11.76 -9.31
N CYS A 269 -6.33 12.42 -10.04
CA CYS A 269 -7.22 13.44 -9.47
C CYS A 269 -6.49 14.56 -8.70
N GLY A 270 -5.27 14.90 -9.10
CA GLY A 270 -4.42 15.90 -8.45
C GLY A 270 -3.52 15.37 -7.32
N GLY A 271 -3.45 14.06 -7.09
CA GLY A 271 -2.67 13.46 -6.00
C GLY A 271 -1.64 12.42 -6.43
N GLN A 272 -1.38 11.47 -5.54
CA GLN A 272 -0.55 10.29 -5.76
C GLN A 272 -1.32 9.02 -5.33
N PRO A 273 -1.34 7.94 -6.13
CA PRO A 273 -1.94 6.68 -5.70
C PRO A 273 -1.07 6.05 -4.60
N ARG A 274 -1.71 5.50 -3.56
CA ARG A 274 -1.01 4.81 -2.46
C ARG A 274 -1.23 3.32 -2.48
N THR A 275 -2.49 2.92 -2.65
CA THR A 275 -2.91 1.52 -2.67
C THR A 275 -4.34 1.39 -3.20
N VAL A 276 -4.82 0.15 -3.33
CA VAL A 276 -6.22 -0.16 -3.64
C VAL A 276 -6.84 -0.81 -2.42
N THR A 277 -8.08 -0.44 -2.12
CA THR A 277 -8.91 -1.18 -1.17
C THR A 277 -10.18 -1.70 -1.83
N VAL A 278 -10.74 -2.78 -1.31
CA VAL A 278 -12.03 -3.31 -1.74
C VAL A 278 -13.02 -3.09 -0.60
N LEU A 279 -14.06 -2.31 -0.88
CA LEU A 279 -15.15 -2.00 0.05
C LEU A 279 -16.44 -2.46 -0.59
N ASP A 280 -17.17 -3.35 0.09
CA ASP A 280 -18.46 -3.86 -0.37
C ASP A 280 -18.41 -4.48 -1.78
N GLY A 281 -17.29 -5.16 -2.08
CA GLY A 281 -17.02 -5.76 -3.39
C GLY A 281 -16.57 -4.77 -4.47
N GLN A 282 -16.57 -3.47 -4.19
CA GLN A 282 -16.10 -2.43 -5.11
C GLN A 282 -14.63 -2.10 -4.82
N PRO A 283 -13.72 -2.17 -5.81
CA PRO A 283 -12.36 -1.64 -5.67
C PRO A 283 -12.35 -0.11 -5.69
N TRP A 284 -11.52 0.50 -4.84
CA TRP A 284 -11.31 1.93 -4.70
C TRP A 284 -9.82 2.24 -4.70
N GLN A 285 -9.41 3.18 -5.53
CA GLN A 285 -8.08 3.76 -5.47
C GLN A 285 -8.02 4.71 -4.27
N VAL A 286 -7.04 4.50 -3.39
CA VAL A 286 -6.68 5.45 -2.35
C VAL A 286 -5.62 6.40 -2.92
N ILE A 287 -5.90 7.69 -2.85
CA ILE A 287 -5.07 8.78 -3.38
C ILE A 287 -4.79 9.75 -2.25
N ASP A 288 -3.53 10.12 -2.04
CA ASP A 288 -3.21 11.28 -1.20
C ASP A 288 -3.03 12.52 -2.07
N LEU A 289 -3.75 13.58 -1.72
CA LEU A 289 -3.65 14.92 -2.30
C LEU A 289 -2.52 15.67 -1.57
N TRP A 290 -1.29 15.20 -1.79
CA TRP A 290 -0.09 15.82 -1.25
C TRP A 290 0.04 17.29 -1.67
N LEU A 291 0.65 18.09 -0.81
CA LEU A 291 0.90 19.50 -1.02
C LEU A 291 2.27 19.77 -1.67
N GLY A 292 3.13 18.75 -1.75
CA GLY A 292 4.48 18.89 -2.31
C GLY A 292 5.48 19.47 -1.32
N THR A 293 5.25 19.28 -0.02
CA THR A 293 6.07 19.86 1.05
C THR A 293 6.54 18.79 2.03
N THR A 294 7.56 19.08 2.84
CA THR A 294 8.05 18.11 3.83
C THR A 294 7.02 17.79 4.92
N ASN A 295 6.12 18.73 5.22
CA ASN A 295 5.02 18.56 6.17
C ASN A 295 3.68 18.40 5.45
N GLU A 296 3.15 17.18 5.48
CA GLU A 296 1.90 16.86 4.77
C GLU A 296 0.68 16.76 5.69
N THR A 297 0.71 17.36 6.89
CA THR A 297 -0.41 17.31 7.87
C THR A 297 -1.76 17.70 7.27
N ASN A 298 -1.76 18.66 6.34
CA ASN A 298 -2.98 19.18 5.72
C ASN A 298 -3.33 18.49 4.40
N ALA A 299 -2.54 17.50 3.95
CA ALA A 299 -2.88 16.71 2.79
C ALA A 299 -4.18 15.93 3.03
N SER A 300 -5.02 15.86 2.01
CA SER A 300 -6.28 15.12 2.11
C SER A 300 -6.16 13.77 1.43
N THR A 301 -6.84 12.76 1.97
CA THR A 301 -6.99 11.47 1.27
C THR A 301 -8.29 11.47 0.49
N HIS A 302 -8.22 11.05 -0.77
CA HIS A 302 -9.33 10.90 -1.68
C HIS A 302 -9.53 9.41 -2.01
N LEU A 303 -10.79 8.97 -2.01
CA LEU A 303 -11.18 7.63 -2.43
C LEU A 303 -11.98 7.74 -3.72
N VAL A 304 -11.53 7.04 -4.74
CA VAL A 304 -12.18 7.07 -6.06
C VAL A 304 -12.43 5.63 -6.53
N PRO A 305 -13.65 5.31 -7.02
CA PRO A 305 -13.94 3.95 -7.42
C PRO A 305 -13.14 3.59 -8.67
N LEU A 306 -12.65 2.35 -8.71
CA LEU A 306 -12.01 1.78 -9.88
C LEU A 306 -13.02 0.92 -10.65
N ASP A 307 -13.12 1.15 -11.95
CA ASP A 307 -13.97 0.34 -12.84
C ASP A 307 -13.10 -0.32 -13.90
N TYR A 308 -13.05 -1.65 -13.88
CA TYR A 308 -12.30 -2.46 -14.85
C TYR A 308 -13.24 -3.06 -15.89
N GLN A 309 -13.17 -2.51 -17.10
CA GLN A 309 -13.95 -2.89 -18.27
C GLN A 309 -12.99 -3.18 -19.43
N PRO A 310 -12.47 -4.41 -19.56
CA PRO A 310 -11.63 -4.77 -20.71
C PRO A 310 -12.45 -4.58 -21.99
N GLN A 311 -12.01 -3.65 -22.83
CA GLN A 311 -12.63 -3.38 -24.13
C GLN A 311 -11.84 -4.09 -25.24
N PRO A 312 -12.51 -4.61 -26.27
CA PRO A 312 -11.84 -5.09 -27.48
C PRO A 312 -11.08 -3.95 -28.15
N GLY A 313 -9.78 -4.14 -28.36
CA GLY A 313 -8.90 -3.20 -29.06
C GLY A 313 -7.46 -3.68 -28.96
N THR A 314 -6.80 -3.88 -30.10
CA THR A 314 -5.43 -4.36 -30.15
C THR A 314 -4.47 -3.21 -30.33
N ALA A 315 -3.30 -3.28 -29.70
CA ALA A 315 -2.28 -2.27 -29.91
C ALA A 315 -1.86 -2.21 -31.40
N GLY A 316 -2.17 -1.08 -32.05
CA GLY A 316 -1.77 -0.82 -33.43
C GLY A 316 -2.80 -1.25 -34.49
N ASP A 317 -4.03 -1.62 -34.09
CA ASP A 317 -5.10 -2.00 -35.02
C ASP A 317 -5.79 -0.82 -35.74
N GLY A 318 -5.31 0.41 -35.52
CA GLY A 318 -5.88 1.63 -36.09
C GLY A 318 -7.14 2.14 -35.39
N GLN A 319 -7.63 1.46 -34.33
CA GLN A 319 -8.75 1.92 -33.52
C GLN A 319 -8.28 2.78 -32.34
N VAL A 320 -9.22 3.53 -31.76
CA VAL A 320 -8.96 4.33 -30.56
C VAL A 320 -8.65 3.39 -29.39
N TRP A 321 -7.45 3.47 -28.85
CA TRP A 321 -7.10 2.77 -27.60
C TRP A 321 -7.94 3.29 -26.45
N ARG A 322 -8.61 2.39 -25.74
CA ARG A 322 -9.35 2.68 -24.52
C ARG A 322 -8.74 1.87 -23.39
N THR A 323 -8.31 2.55 -22.33
CA THR A 323 -7.84 1.87 -21.13
C THR A 323 -9.00 1.04 -20.53
N PRO A 324 -8.77 -0.22 -20.15
CA PRO A 324 -9.71 -1.03 -19.40
C PRO A 324 -10.07 -0.45 -18.05
N LEU A 325 -9.17 0.32 -17.45
CA LEU A 325 -9.36 0.89 -16.12
C LEU A 325 -9.79 2.36 -16.21
N LYS A 326 -10.79 2.74 -15.42
CA LYS A 326 -11.26 4.13 -15.31
C LYS A 326 -11.38 4.54 -13.86
N LEU A 327 -11.28 5.85 -13.66
CA LEU A 327 -11.41 6.53 -12.38
C LEU A 327 -12.13 7.86 -12.64
N VAL A 328 -13.10 8.21 -11.80
CA VAL A 328 -13.93 9.42 -11.97
C VAL A 328 -13.65 10.37 -10.81
N CYS A 329 -12.80 11.35 -11.08
CA CYS A 329 -12.71 12.58 -10.32
C CYS A 329 -13.94 13.46 -10.65
#